data_AF-A0A6F9A084-F1
#
_entry.id   AF-A0A6F9A084-F1
#
_cell.length_a   1.000
_cell.length_b   1.000
_cell.length_c   1.000
_cell.angle_alpha   90.00
_cell.angle_beta   90.00
_cell.angle_gamma   90.00
#
_symmetry.space_group_name_H-M   'P 1'
#
loop_
_entity.id
_entity.type
_entity.pdbx_description
1 polymer ?
#
loop_
_entity_poly.entity_id
_entity_poly.type
_entity_poly.pdbx_seq_one_letter_code
_entity_poly.pdbx_strand_id
1 'polypeptide(L)'
;MASADDGSLQSRLVMRTQGSLRLILNTKLWPQMQVDKASEKSVRVTAMDTEDQGVKVFLISASSREDTGQLAAALHHRILALKSRADQEPQEAPAADCAPEADLPHSEGDSDEEDQLTQREERLKLLEAHSTTTTPLGPNQPPQAPEELLSVTIY
;
A
#
# COMPACT_ATOMS: atom_id res chain seq x y z
N MET A 1 -29.08 -8.21 18.89
CA MET A 1 -28.52 -8.86 17.70
C MET A 1 -27.26 -8.10 17.31
N ALA A 2 -26.08 -8.61 17.67
CA ALA A 2 -24.81 -8.09 17.17
C ALA A 2 -24.48 -8.95 15.94
N SER A 3 -24.54 -8.32 14.75
CA SER A 3 -24.13 -8.93 13.49
C SER A 3 -22.67 -9.39 13.60
N ALA A 4 -22.41 -10.63 13.19
CA ALA A 4 -21.10 -11.27 13.19
C ALA A 4 -20.06 -10.35 12.52
N ASP A 5 -19.18 -9.77 13.33
CA ASP A 5 -17.90 -9.28 12.85
C ASP A 5 -17.03 -10.54 12.80
N ASP A 6 -16.90 -11.12 11.60
CA ASP A 6 -16.20 -12.38 11.30
C ASP A 6 -14.67 -12.31 11.54
N GLY A 7 -14.23 -11.58 12.59
CA GLY A 7 -12.82 -11.28 12.88
C GLY A 7 -12.10 -10.62 11.69
N SER A 8 -12.86 -10.12 10.73
CA SER A 8 -12.40 -9.88 9.37
C SER A 8 -11.71 -8.52 9.34
N LEU A 9 -10.42 -8.48 9.00
CA LEU A 9 -9.67 -7.22 8.85
C LEU A 9 -10.41 -6.29 7.88
N GLN A 10 -11.00 -5.22 8.40
CA GLN A 10 -11.58 -4.15 7.59
C GLN A 10 -10.70 -2.92 7.71
N SER A 11 -10.18 -2.46 6.58
CA SER A 11 -9.38 -1.24 6.54
C SER A 11 -9.96 -0.20 5.61
N ARG A 12 -9.65 1.07 5.90
CA ARG A 12 -10.03 2.21 5.06
C ARG A 12 -8.93 3.24 4.95
N LEU A 13 -8.79 3.83 3.77
CA LEU A 13 -7.92 4.97 3.51
C LEU A 13 -8.75 6.25 3.66
N VAL A 14 -8.33 7.11 4.58
CA VAL A 14 -8.97 8.37 4.91
C VAL A 14 -7.98 9.51 4.70
N MET A 15 -8.42 10.56 4.02
CA MET A 15 -7.61 11.74 3.78
C MET A 15 -8.37 13.02 4.10
N ARG A 16 -7.69 13.96 4.75
CA ARG A 16 -8.24 15.26 5.14
C ARG A 16 -7.29 16.39 4.78
N THR A 17 -7.85 17.58 4.53
CA THR A 17 -7.08 18.82 4.39
C THR A 17 -6.52 19.26 5.74
N GLN A 18 -5.30 19.79 5.77
CA GLN A 18 -4.75 20.45 6.95
C GLN A 18 -5.48 21.78 7.19
N GLY A 19 -5.63 22.18 8.45
CA GLY A 19 -6.41 23.36 8.84
C GLY A 19 -7.91 23.08 8.96
N SER A 20 -8.63 22.93 7.84
CA SER A 20 -10.09 22.75 7.85
C SER A 20 -10.55 21.33 8.21
N LEU A 21 -9.66 20.35 8.17
CA LEU A 21 -9.94 18.92 8.44
C LEU A 21 -11.05 18.34 7.54
N ARG A 22 -11.31 18.97 6.39
CA ARG A 22 -12.34 18.55 5.43
C ARG A 22 -11.97 17.17 4.90
N LEU A 23 -12.91 16.24 4.94
CA LEU A 23 -12.74 14.90 4.37
C LEU A 23 -12.72 15.02 2.83
N ILE A 24 -11.65 14.55 2.22
CA ILE A 24 -11.45 14.62 0.76
C ILE A 24 -11.26 13.25 0.11
N LEU A 25 -10.96 12.22 0.91
CA LEU A 25 -10.97 10.83 0.46
C LEU A 25 -11.43 9.95 1.62
N ASN A 26 -12.33 9.02 1.32
CA ASN A 26 -12.76 8.00 2.27
C ASN A 26 -13.13 6.74 1.51
N THR A 27 -12.15 5.87 1.32
CA THR A 27 -12.37 4.61 0.61
C THR A 27 -12.13 3.44 1.55
N LYS A 28 -13.08 2.50 1.59
CA LYS A 28 -12.81 1.16 2.13
C LYS A 28 -11.76 0.49 1.23
N LEU A 29 -10.87 -0.32 1.79
CA LEU A 29 -9.97 -1.17 1.00
C LEU A 29 -10.73 -2.41 0.50
N TRP A 30 -10.40 -2.87 -0.71
CA TRP A 30 -10.99 -4.08 -1.31
C TRP A 30 -9.92 -4.92 -2.02
N PRO A 31 -10.17 -6.24 -2.23
CA PRO A 31 -9.17 -7.14 -2.81
C PRO A 31 -8.65 -6.71 -4.19
N GLN A 32 -9.51 -6.15 -5.05
CA GLN A 32 -9.16 -5.73 -6.41
C GLN A 32 -8.57 -4.31 -6.48
N MET A 33 -8.29 -3.68 -5.34
CA MET A 33 -7.68 -2.35 -5.28
C MET A 33 -6.25 -2.40 -5.81
N GLN A 34 -5.89 -1.46 -6.69
CA GLN A 34 -4.56 -1.33 -7.26
C GLN A 34 -3.76 -0.25 -6.52
N VAL A 35 -2.52 -0.60 -6.14
CA VAL A 35 -1.58 0.28 -5.46
C VAL A 35 -0.22 0.07 -6.09
N ASP A 36 0.26 1.07 -6.82
CA ASP A 36 1.55 1.07 -7.49
C ASP A 36 2.43 2.21 -6.98
N LYS A 37 3.72 1.95 -6.81
CA LYS A 37 4.69 3.01 -6.57
C LYS A 37 4.95 3.75 -7.89
N ALA A 38 4.39 4.95 -8.03
CA ALA A 38 4.54 5.76 -9.24
C ALA A 38 5.88 6.49 -9.30
N SER A 39 6.39 6.94 -8.16
CA SER A 39 7.74 7.50 -8.03
C SER A 39 8.30 7.26 -6.63
N GLU A 40 9.50 7.76 -6.33
CA GLU A 40 10.03 7.69 -4.96
C GLU A 40 9.20 8.45 -3.92
N LYS A 41 8.43 9.43 -4.37
CA LYS A 41 7.63 10.35 -3.53
C LYS A 41 6.13 10.27 -3.80
N SER A 42 5.69 9.33 -4.63
CA SER A 42 4.27 9.21 -4.96
C SER A 42 3.81 7.77 -5.13
N VAL A 43 2.57 7.52 -4.72
CA VAL A 43 1.87 6.24 -4.84
C VAL A 43 0.61 6.48 -5.68
N ARG A 44 0.40 5.64 -6.69
CA ARG A 44 -0.84 5.60 -7.46
C ARG A 44 -1.78 4.59 -6.83
N VAL A 45 -3.01 5.01 -6.55
CA VAL A 45 -4.01 4.21 -5.83
C VAL A 45 -5.36 4.31 -6.53
N THR A 46 -6.03 3.19 -6.75
CA THR A 46 -7.46 3.22 -7.11
C THR A 46 -8.30 3.40 -5.87
N ALA A 47 -9.20 4.38 -5.83
CA ALA A 47 -10.08 4.62 -4.69
C ALA A 47 -11.51 4.93 -5.16
N MET A 48 -12.49 4.69 -4.29
CA MET A 48 -13.86 5.16 -4.51
C MET A 48 -13.91 6.65 -4.24
N ASP A 49 -14.36 7.42 -5.23
CA ASP A 49 -14.51 8.85 -5.10
C ASP A 49 -15.69 9.22 -4.19
N THR A 50 -15.55 10.31 -3.42
CA THR A 50 -16.56 10.69 -2.43
C THR A 50 -17.81 11.32 -3.03
N GLU A 51 -17.73 11.87 -4.24
CA GLU A 51 -18.84 12.56 -4.90
C GLU A 51 -19.62 11.62 -5.82
N ASP A 52 -18.91 10.90 -6.70
CA ASP A 52 -19.56 10.07 -7.74
C ASP A 52 -19.72 8.59 -7.36
N GLN A 53 -19.16 8.15 -6.23
CA GLN A 53 -19.05 6.73 -5.82
C GLN A 53 -18.41 5.79 -6.86
N GLY A 54 -17.79 6.36 -7.90
CA GLY A 54 -17.05 5.63 -8.93
C GLY A 54 -15.61 5.35 -8.52
N VAL A 55 -15.03 4.28 -9.06
CA VAL A 55 -13.60 3.98 -8.92
C VAL A 55 -12.81 4.97 -9.78
N LYS A 56 -11.93 5.75 -9.15
CA LYS A 56 -10.99 6.67 -9.82
C LYS A 56 -9.55 6.35 -9.43
N VAL A 57 -8.61 6.75 -10.27
CA VAL A 57 -7.17 6.65 -9.99
C VAL A 57 -6.69 7.95 -9.36
N PHE A 58 -6.10 7.85 -8.18
CA PHE A 58 -5.53 8.95 -7.42
C PHE A 58 -4.02 8.82 -7.37
N LEU A 59 -3.34 9.98 -7.34
CA LEU A 59 -1.91 10.06 -7.07
C LEU A 59 -1.73 10.72 -5.70
N ILE A 60 -1.11 10.01 -4.77
CA ILE A 60 -0.79 10.51 -3.44
C ILE A 60 0.70 10.83 -3.44
N SER A 61 1.03 12.11 -3.37
CA SER A 61 2.41 12.59 -3.26
C SER A 61 2.72 12.97 -1.81
N ALA A 62 3.88 12.57 -1.31
CA ALA A 62 4.37 12.97 0.00
C ALA A 62 5.76 13.61 -0.11
N SER A 63 6.09 14.51 0.81
CA SER A 63 7.36 15.24 0.80
C SER A 63 8.55 14.31 1.09
N SER A 64 8.33 13.31 1.95
CA SER A 64 9.30 12.28 2.33
C SER A 64 9.12 10.99 1.53
N ARG A 65 10.24 10.45 1.06
CA ARG A 65 10.31 9.12 0.46
C ARG A 65 9.93 8.03 1.47
N GLU A 66 10.26 8.23 2.75
CA GLU A 66 9.97 7.26 3.80
C GLU A 66 8.46 7.14 4.03
N ASP A 67 7.75 8.26 4.15
CA ASP A 67 6.28 8.28 4.30
C ASP A 67 5.57 7.63 3.12
N THR A 68 6.06 7.90 1.90
CA THR A 68 5.57 7.27 0.67
C THR A 68 5.74 5.74 0.74
N GLY A 69 6.92 5.30 1.18
CA GLY A 69 7.24 3.87 1.34
C GLY A 69 6.39 3.18 2.39
N GLN A 70 6.21 3.81 3.55
CA GLN A 70 5.36 3.31 4.64
C GLN A 70 3.90 3.21 4.18
N LEU A 71 3.38 4.22 3.50
CA LEU A 71 2.02 4.21 2.96
C LEU A 71 1.83 3.06 1.95
N ALA A 72 2.74 2.92 1.00
CA ALA A 72 2.67 1.87 -0.01
C ALA A 72 2.73 0.47 0.62
N ALA A 73 3.65 0.24 1.55
CA ALA A 73 3.78 -1.04 2.26
C ALA A 73 2.52 -1.35 3.07
N ALA A 74 2.02 -0.38 3.84
CA ALA A 74 0.83 -0.55 4.67
C ALA A 74 -0.43 -0.86 3.84
N LEU A 75 -0.59 -0.22 2.68
CA LEU A 75 -1.66 -0.54 1.74
C LEU A 75 -1.48 -1.94 1.13
N HIS A 76 -0.26 -2.27 0.70
CA HIS A 76 0.04 -3.55 0.08
C HIS A 76 -0.28 -4.73 1.00
N HIS A 77 0.17 -4.69 2.26
CA HIS A 77 -0.10 -5.75 3.24
C HIS A 77 -1.60 -5.93 3.52
N ARG A 78 -2.34 -4.83 3.70
CA ARG A 78 -3.79 -4.89 3.95
C ARG A 78 -4.56 -5.44 2.76
N ILE A 79 -4.22 -5.02 1.54
CA ILE A 79 -4.85 -5.54 0.32
C ILE A 79 -4.51 -7.02 0.12
N LEU A 80 -3.26 -7.42 0.39
CA LEU A 80 -2.84 -8.82 0.30
C LEU A 80 -3.60 -9.72 1.28
N ALA A 81 -3.81 -9.25 2.51
CA ALA A 81 -4.63 -9.96 3.50
C ALA A 81 -6.11 -10.06 3.08
N LEU A 82 -6.64 -9.05 2.38
CA LEU A 82 -8.00 -9.10 1.83
C LEU A 82 -8.10 -10.07 0.64
N LYS A 83 -7.10 -10.11 -0.23
CA LYS A 83 -7.03 -11.05 -1.36
C LYS A 83 -6.98 -12.50 -0.87
N SER A 84 -6.05 -12.81 0.03
CA SER A 84 -5.90 -14.17 0.56
C SER A 84 -7.18 -14.70 1.20
N ARG A 85 -8.02 -13.84 1.78
CA ARG A 85 -9.33 -14.24 2.32
C ARG A 85 -10.38 -14.43 1.21
N ALA A 86 -10.43 -13.53 0.24
CA ALA A 86 -11.36 -13.65 -0.89
C ALA A 86 -11.11 -14.93 -1.70
N ASP A 87 -9.86 -15.36 -1.82
CA ASP A 87 -9.48 -16.62 -2.49
C ASP A 87 -9.79 -17.87 -1.65
N GLN A 88 -9.99 -17.74 -0.33
CA GLN A 88 -10.36 -18.85 0.57
C GLN A 88 -11.89 -19.08 0.66
N GLU A 89 -12.71 -18.17 0.13
CA GLU A 89 -14.17 -18.27 0.15
C GLU A 89 -14.84 -19.03 -1.03
N PRO A 90 -14.17 -19.94 -1.78
CA PRO A 90 -14.86 -21.01 -2.46
C PRO A 90 -14.62 -22.34 -1.71
N GLN A 91 -15.58 -22.73 -0.85
CA GLN A 91 -16.07 -24.11 -0.62
C GLN A 91 -16.52 -24.35 0.84
N GLU A 92 -17.76 -23.97 1.18
CA GLU A 92 -18.56 -24.68 2.18
C GLU A 92 -19.68 -25.47 1.50
N ALA A 93 -19.55 -26.80 1.48
CA ALA A 93 -20.58 -27.81 1.79
C ALA A 93 -20.14 -29.24 1.34
N PRO A 94 -20.61 -30.34 1.97
CA PRO A 94 -20.87 -30.59 3.39
C PRO A 94 -20.13 -31.87 3.89
N ALA A 95 -20.27 -32.14 5.19
CA ALA A 95 -19.66 -33.24 5.96
C ALA A 95 -19.61 -34.63 5.30
N ALA A 96 -18.46 -35.30 5.44
CA ALA A 96 -18.36 -36.74 5.59
C ALA A 96 -17.27 -37.06 6.64
N ASP A 97 -17.78 -37.43 7.81
CA ASP A 97 -17.21 -38.23 8.89
C ASP A 97 -16.03 -39.15 8.51
N CYS A 98 -14.87 -39.01 9.19
CA CYS A 98 -14.16 -40.06 9.94
C CYS A 98 -12.77 -39.54 10.39
N ALA A 99 -12.50 -39.55 11.70
CA ALA A 99 -11.20 -39.27 12.34
C ALA A 99 -10.34 -40.56 12.46
N PRO A 100 -9.16 -40.58 13.13
CA PRO A 100 -7.94 -39.76 13.01
C PRO A 100 -6.66 -40.65 12.83
N GLU A 101 -5.46 -40.04 12.99
CA GLU A 101 -4.15 -40.64 13.35
C GLU A 101 -3.12 -40.93 12.24
N ALA A 102 -2.13 -40.04 12.13
CA ALA A 102 -0.70 -40.41 12.01
C ALA A 102 0.19 -39.17 12.26
N ASP A 103 1.02 -39.30 13.30
CA ASP A 103 2.29 -38.63 13.63
C ASP A 103 2.73 -37.30 12.96
N LEU A 104 3.06 -36.33 13.83
CA LEU A 104 4.05 -35.27 13.59
C LEU A 104 5.47 -35.85 13.82
N PRO A 105 6.53 -35.37 13.14
CA PRO A 105 7.15 -34.14 13.62
C PRO A 105 7.61 -33.14 12.54
N HIS A 106 7.67 -31.91 13.03
CA HIS A 106 8.42 -30.73 12.59
C HIS A 106 9.46 -30.84 11.46
N SER A 107 9.36 -29.82 10.59
CA SER A 107 10.43 -28.91 10.13
C SER A 107 11.70 -29.56 9.60
N GLU A 108 12.02 -29.27 8.33
CA GLU A 108 13.28 -28.62 7.95
C GLU A 108 12.99 -27.76 6.70
N GLY A 109 13.34 -26.48 6.78
CA GLY A 109 13.34 -25.58 5.63
C GLY A 109 14.64 -25.76 4.85
N ASP A 110 14.53 -25.66 3.52
CA ASP A 110 15.65 -25.40 2.65
C ASP A 110 15.14 -24.51 1.51
N SER A 111 15.42 -23.22 1.60
CA SER A 111 15.23 -22.25 0.52
C SER A 111 16.60 -21.66 0.23
N ASP A 112 17.29 -22.31 -0.69
CA ASP A 112 18.48 -21.81 -1.36
C ASP A 112 18.08 -20.67 -2.32
N GLU A 113 18.19 -19.42 -1.86
CA GLU A 113 18.11 -18.21 -2.72
C GLU A 113 19.23 -17.23 -2.32
N GLU A 114 20.46 -17.72 -2.14
CA GLU A 114 21.67 -16.90 -1.99
C GLU A 114 22.26 -16.52 -3.36
N ASP A 115 21.62 -15.63 -4.11
CA ASP A 115 22.26 -15.03 -5.31
C ASP A 115 21.83 -13.58 -5.61
N GLN A 116 21.29 -12.85 -4.62
CA GLN A 116 20.78 -11.48 -4.82
C GLN A 116 21.50 -10.38 -4.03
N LEU A 117 22.52 -10.72 -3.22
CA LEU A 117 23.26 -9.73 -2.42
C LEU A 117 24.49 -9.17 -3.12
N THR A 118 25.07 -9.90 -4.08
CA THR A 118 26.29 -9.49 -4.80
C THR A 118 26.01 -8.44 -5.89
N GLN A 119 24.77 -8.31 -6.37
CA GLN A 119 24.41 -7.30 -7.38
C GLN A 119 24.13 -5.91 -6.75
N ARG A 120 23.92 -5.85 -5.43
CA ARG A 120 23.56 -4.62 -4.72
C ARG A 120 24.77 -3.74 -4.38
N GLU A 121 25.96 -4.35 -4.25
CA GLU A 121 27.18 -3.63 -3.87
C GLU A 121 27.87 -2.93 -5.04
N GLU A 122 27.70 -3.37 -6.29
CA GLU A 122 28.25 -2.64 -7.45
C GLU A 122 27.43 -1.39 -7.82
N ARG A 123 26.14 -1.36 -7.48
CA ARG A 123 25.26 -0.21 -7.70
C ARG A 123 25.58 0.97 -6.77
N LEU A 124 26.24 0.74 -5.65
CA LEU A 124 26.60 1.79 -4.68
C LEU A 124 27.87 2.56 -5.06
N LYS A 125 28.68 2.06 -6.02
CA LYS A 125 29.91 2.74 -6.46
C LYS A 125 29.71 3.75 -7.60
N LEU A 126 28.54 3.78 -8.24
CA LEU A 126 28.27 4.66 -9.39
C LEU A 126 27.48 5.93 -9.03
N LEU A 127 26.97 6.05 -7.80
CA LEU A 127 26.15 7.19 -7.35
C LEU A 127 26.97 8.34 -6.74
N GLU A 128 28.28 8.17 -6.61
CA GLU A 128 29.15 9.18 -5.99
C GLU A 128 29.76 10.17 -6.99
N ALA A 129 29.45 10.07 -8.29
CA ALA A 129 30.07 10.92 -9.32
C ALA A 129 29.19 12.08 -9.85
N HIS A 130 27.93 12.27 -9.40
CA HIS A 130 27.02 13.23 -10.07
C HIS A 130 26.22 14.17 -9.15
N SER A 131 26.66 14.42 -7.92
CA SER A 131 26.09 15.51 -7.11
C SER A 131 26.75 16.85 -7.43
N THR A 132 26.41 17.45 -8.56
CA THR A 132 26.32 18.92 -8.70
C THR A 132 25.44 19.26 -9.92
N THR A 133 24.20 19.64 -9.68
CA THR A 133 23.45 20.49 -10.61
C THR A 133 22.66 21.49 -9.79
N THR A 134 23.36 22.58 -9.47
CA THR A 134 22.73 23.84 -9.05
C THR A 134 22.01 24.39 -10.29
N THR A 135 20.68 24.52 -10.21
CA THR A 135 19.89 25.12 -11.29
C THR A 135 19.75 26.61 -11.00
N PRO A 136 20.21 27.52 -11.88
CA PRO A 136 20.06 28.94 -11.64
C PRO A 136 18.60 29.38 -11.78
N LEU A 137 18.22 30.31 -10.91
CA LEU A 137 16.95 31.02 -10.87
C LEU A 137 16.69 31.77 -12.18
N GLY A 138 15.67 31.33 -12.93
CA GLY A 138 15.05 32.09 -14.02
C GLY A 138 13.80 32.83 -13.50
N PRO A 139 13.57 34.11 -13.86
CA PRO A 139 12.47 34.89 -13.33
C PRO A 139 11.19 34.64 -14.15
N ASN A 140 10.59 33.45 -14.02
CA ASN A 140 9.24 33.18 -14.54
C ASN A 140 8.66 31.84 -14.02
N GLN A 141 8.70 31.63 -12.71
CA GLN A 141 7.96 30.51 -12.12
C GLN A 141 6.53 31.00 -11.79
N PRO A 142 5.46 30.39 -12.33
CA PRO A 142 4.11 30.68 -11.89
C PRO A 142 3.99 30.35 -10.39
N PRO A 143 3.10 31.03 -9.65
CA PRO A 143 2.95 30.81 -8.22
C PRO A 143 2.71 29.32 -7.96
N GLN A 144 3.64 28.67 -7.24
CA GLN A 144 3.37 27.35 -6.69
C GLN A 144 2.15 27.52 -5.78
N ALA A 145 1.05 26.86 -6.17
CA ALA A 145 -0.13 26.77 -5.31
C ALA A 145 0.31 26.27 -3.94
N PRO A 146 -0.30 26.74 -2.84
CA PRO A 146 0.02 26.21 -1.52
C PRO A 146 -0.16 24.70 -1.59
N GLU A 147 0.90 23.96 -1.27
CA GLU A 147 0.80 22.52 -1.06
C GLU A 147 -0.12 22.34 0.15
N GLU A 148 -1.42 22.17 -0.12
CA GLU A 148 -2.40 21.82 0.91
C GLU A 148 -1.91 20.52 1.54
N LEU A 149 -1.34 20.61 2.75
CA LEU A 149 -0.83 19.44 3.44
C LEU A 149 -2.00 18.50 3.68
N LEU A 150 -1.92 17.28 3.14
CA LEU A 150 -2.98 16.29 3.29
C LEU A 150 -2.58 15.32 4.40
N SER A 151 -3.42 15.18 5.42
CA SER A 151 -3.24 14.12 6.41
C SER A 151 -3.81 12.82 5.84
N VAL A 152 -2.96 11.81 5.65
CA VAL A 152 -3.35 10.48 5.16
C VAL A 152 -3.32 9.50 6.34
N THR A 153 -4.40 8.77 6.56
CA THR A 153 -4.48 7.78 7.63
C THR A 153 -5.17 6.52 7.11
N ILE A 154 -4.61 5.36 7.45
CA ILE A 154 -5.24 4.08 7.18
C ILE A 154 -5.61 3.46 8.52
N TYR A 155 -6.90 3.21 8.69
CA TYR A 155 -7.44 2.43 9.81
C TYR A 155 -7.40 0.97 9.40
#